data_AF-A0A935TBP1-F1
#
_entry.id   AF-A0A935TBP1-F1
#
_cell.length_a   1.000
_cell.length_b   1.000
_cell.length_c   1.000
_cell.angle_alpha   90.00
_cell.angle_beta   90.00
_cell.angle_gamma   90.00
#
_symmetry.space_group_name_H-M   'P 1'
#
loop_
_entity.id
_entity.type
_entity.pdbx_description
1 polymer ?
#
loop_
_entity_poly.entity_id
_entity_poly.type
_entity_poly.pdbx_seq_one_letter_code
_entity_poly.pdbx_strand_id
1 'polypeptide(L)'
;MKHDATSKPFPDAEQRAAALAAAPEGVSDPECPYDPNDADAVQTFWKDALVSESLPELREKLAARRRGPQKRPTKVPTTIRFDPDVLDGLRATGNGWQTRVNEAMREWLRTHPLA
;
A
#
# COMPACT_ATOMS: atom_id res chain seq x y z
N MET A 1 -29.01 -7.25 20.24
CA MET A 1 -28.55 -6.40 21.37
C MET A 1 -28.56 -4.96 20.89
N LYS A 2 -29.24 -4.05 21.58
CA LYS A 2 -29.17 -2.60 21.27
C LYS A 2 -27.88 -2.09 21.91
N HIS A 3 -26.97 -1.53 21.12
CA HIS A 3 -25.78 -0.87 21.67
C HIS A 3 -26.22 0.48 22.26
N ASP A 4 -25.91 0.72 23.54
CA ASP A 4 -26.06 2.03 24.15
C ASP A 4 -25.16 3.05 23.43
N ALA A 5 -25.66 4.27 23.25
CA ALA A 5 -24.95 5.33 22.57
C ALA A 5 -23.71 5.75 23.38
N THR A 6 -22.52 5.33 22.95
CA THR A 6 -21.22 5.69 23.55
C THR A 6 -20.77 7.13 23.23
N SER A 7 -21.71 8.03 22.92
CA SER A 7 -21.36 9.40 22.53
C SER A 7 -21.13 10.22 23.78
N LYS A 8 -19.87 10.30 24.23
CA LYS A 8 -19.47 11.36 25.15
C LYS A 8 -19.72 12.70 24.45
N PRO A 9 -20.41 13.66 25.08
CA PRO A 9 -20.61 14.97 24.51
C PRO A 9 -19.25 15.62 24.25
N PHE A 10 -19.16 16.39 23.17
CA PHE A 10 -17.94 17.12 22.84
C PHE A 10 -17.63 18.13 23.96
N PRO A 11 -16.37 18.28 24.39
CA PRO A 11 -16.02 19.15 25.51
C PRO A 11 -16.35 20.61 25.22
N ASP A 12 -16.76 21.32 26.26
CA ASP A 12 -17.06 22.76 26.19
C ASP A 12 -15.76 23.59 26.01
N ALA A 13 -15.91 24.90 25.78
CA ALA A 13 -14.78 25.77 25.50
C ALA A 13 -13.78 25.87 26.67
N GLU A 14 -14.26 25.78 27.92
CA GLU A 14 -13.45 25.86 29.12
C GLU A 14 -12.64 24.57 29.32
N GLN A 15 -13.28 23.43 29.13
CA GLN A 15 -12.64 22.11 29.14
C GLN A 15 -11.57 21.97 28.05
N ARG A 16 -11.81 22.53 26.85
CA ARG A 16 -10.83 22.55 25.76
C ARG A 16 -9.62 23.45 26.10
N ALA A 17 -9.87 24.61 26.69
CA ALA A 17 -8.79 25.51 27.12
C ALA A 17 -7.95 24.89 28.24
N ALA A 18 -8.60 24.25 29.22
CA ALA A 18 -7.92 23.51 30.29
C ALA A 18 -7.09 22.33 29.75
N ALA A 19 -7.61 21.59 28.76
CA ALA A 19 -6.88 20.51 28.12
C ALA A 19 -5.66 21.01 27.33
N LEU A 20 -5.77 22.16 26.65
CA LEU A 20 -4.65 22.79 25.96
C LEU A 20 -3.58 23.30 26.95
N ALA A 21 -4.00 23.85 28.09
CA ALA A 21 -3.09 24.33 29.13
C ALA A 21 -2.37 23.18 29.88
N ALA A 22 -3.01 22.01 29.97
CA ALA A 22 -2.43 20.82 30.59
C ALA A 22 -1.59 19.98 29.62
N ALA A 23 -1.63 20.27 28.32
CA ALA A 23 -0.87 19.53 27.31
C ALA A 23 0.63 19.85 27.44
N PRO A 24 1.52 18.85 27.34
CA PRO A 24 2.96 19.10 27.29
C PRO A 24 3.32 19.90 26.03
N GLU A 25 4.37 20.73 26.13
CA GLU A 25 4.85 21.56 25.01
C GLU A 25 5.34 20.72 23.81
N GLY A 26 5.75 19.47 24.05
CA GLY A 26 6.19 18.53 23.01
C GLY A 26 5.65 17.12 23.22
N VAL A 27 5.58 16.36 22.13
CA VAL A 27 5.11 14.98 22.11
C VAL A 27 6.25 14.07 21.67
N SER A 28 6.65 13.13 22.54
CA SER A 28 7.59 12.07 22.18
C SER A 28 6.80 10.78 21.97
N ASP A 29 6.62 10.40 20.70
CA ASP A 29 5.98 9.15 20.31
C ASP A 29 6.99 8.29 19.54
N PRO A 30 7.46 7.16 20.11
CA PRO A 30 8.46 6.31 19.47
C PRO A 30 7.95 5.58 18.21
N GLU A 31 6.63 5.50 18.00
CA GLU A 31 6.03 4.90 16.81
C GLU A 31 5.78 5.93 15.69
N CYS A 32 6.01 7.22 15.96
CA CYS A 32 5.79 8.25 14.96
C CYS A 32 6.89 8.20 13.89
N PRO A 33 6.54 8.11 12.59
CA PRO A 33 7.52 7.95 11.52
C PRO A 33 8.37 9.21 11.24
N TYR A 34 8.07 10.32 11.88
CA TYR A 34 8.83 11.58 11.85
C TYR A 34 8.77 12.24 13.23
N ASP A 35 9.70 13.15 13.53
CA ASP A 35 9.67 13.93 14.78
C ASP A 35 8.56 15.01 14.69
N PRO A 36 7.50 14.93 15.52
CA PRO A 36 6.41 15.92 15.50
C PRO A 36 6.84 17.30 16.02
N ASN A 37 7.97 17.38 16.75
CA ASN A 37 8.46 18.61 17.35
C ASN A 37 9.43 19.36 16.43
N ASP A 38 9.83 18.75 15.30
CA ASP A 38 10.67 19.36 14.28
C ASP A 38 9.81 19.80 13.07
N ALA A 39 9.74 21.11 12.85
CA ALA A 39 8.95 21.69 11.77
C ALA A 39 9.41 21.25 10.37
N ASP A 40 10.70 20.97 10.17
CA ASP A 40 11.24 20.54 8.88
C ASP A 40 10.91 19.06 8.63
N ALA A 41 10.97 18.22 9.66
CA ALA A 41 10.54 16.82 9.58
C ALA A 41 9.05 16.69 9.25
N VAL A 42 8.21 17.50 9.91
CA VAL A 42 6.77 17.58 9.63
C VAL A 42 6.52 17.99 8.18
N GLN A 43 7.12 19.08 7.71
CA GLN A 43 6.94 19.54 6.33
C GLN A 43 7.41 18.49 5.32
N THR A 44 8.54 17.84 5.58
CA THR A 44 9.08 16.81 4.69
C THR A 44 8.13 15.63 4.56
N PHE A 45 7.58 15.14 5.68
CA PHE A 45 6.66 14.01 5.68
C PHE A 45 5.33 14.33 4.96
N TRP A 46 4.79 15.53 5.18
CA TRP A 46 3.48 15.93 4.64
C TRP A 46 3.54 16.58 3.25
N LYS A 47 4.73 16.83 2.69
CA LYS A 47 4.93 17.50 1.40
C LYS A 47 4.08 16.92 0.25
N ASP A 48 3.97 15.59 0.18
CA ASP A 48 3.27 14.88 -0.90
C ASP A 48 1.84 14.44 -0.51
N ALA A 49 1.40 14.84 0.68
CA ALA A 49 0.09 14.50 1.22
C ALA A 49 -1.04 15.06 0.36
N LEU A 50 -2.18 14.38 0.40
CA LEU A 50 -3.36 14.78 -0.35
C LEU A 50 -4.34 15.49 0.59
N VAL A 51 -4.44 16.80 0.45
CA VAL A 51 -5.39 17.62 1.21
C VAL A 51 -6.72 17.68 0.47
N SER A 52 -7.83 17.46 1.17
CA SER A 52 -9.19 17.55 0.64
C SER A 52 -10.14 18.05 1.73
N GLU A 53 -11.11 18.88 1.36
CA GLU A 53 -12.13 19.39 2.30
C GLU A 53 -13.38 18.51 2.33
N SER A 54 -13.52 17.57 1.38
CA SER A 54 -14.65 16.67 1.30
C SER A 54 -14.30 15.27 0.77
N LEU A 55 -15.11 14.27 1.14
CA LEU A 55 -14.95 12.89 0.67
C LEU A 55 -15.07 12.75 -0.87
N PRO A 56 -15.98 13.43 -1.57
CA PRO A 56 -16.05 13.37 -3.03
C PRO A 56 -14.77 13.89 -3.71
N GLU A 57 -14.26 15.04 -3.27
CA GLU A 57 -13.04 15.65 -3.79
C GLU A 57 -11.81 14.74 -3.57
N LEU A 58 -11.72 14.11 -2.40
CA LEU A 58 -10.67 13.14 -2.11
C LEU A 58 -10.67 11.97 -3.10
N ARG A 59 -11.86 11.45 -3.43
CA ARG A 59 -12.02 10.34 -4.37
C ARG A 59 -11.59 10.71 -5.78
N GLU A 60 -11.92 11.91 -6.24
CA GLU A 60 -11.50 12.41 -7.54
C GLU A 60 -9.98 12.56 -7.62
N LYS A 61 -9.38 13.17 -6.59
CA LYS A 61 -7.92 13.31 -6.48
C LYS A 61 -7.20 11.96 -6.44
N LEU A 62 -7.75 10.96 -5.73
CA LEU A 62 -7.23 9.58 -5.74
C LEU A 62 -7.37 8.92 -7.11
N ALA A 63 -8.50 9.13 -7.79
CA ALA A 63 -8.73 8.57 -9.12
C ALA A 63 -7.74 9.14 -10.14
N ALA A 64 -7.41 10.42 -10.06
CA ALA A 64 -6.40 11.08 -10.89
C ALA A 64 -4.97 10.55 -10.63
N ARG A 65 -4.65 10.16 -9.38
CA ARG A 65 -3.36 9.53 -9.03
C ARG A 65 -3.27 8.02 -9.34
N ARG A 66 -4.28 7.41 -9.99
CA ARG A 66 -4.21 5.98 -10.34
C ARG A 66 -2.98 5.71 -11.21
N ARG A 67 -2.19 4.72 -10.78
CA ARG A 67 -1.16 4.10 -11.62
C ARG A 67 -1.78 3.79 -12.97
N GLY A 68 -1.22 4.38 -14.04
CA GLY A 68 -1.76 4.28 -15.39
C GLY A 68 -1.98 2.82 -15.82
N PRO A 69 -2.76 2.59 -16.90
CA PRO A 69 -3.10 1.25 -17.36
C PRO A 69 -1.83 0.40 -17.47
N GLN A 70 -1.90 -0.81 -16.92
CA GLN A 70 -0.77 -1.71 -16.84
C GLN A 70 -0.23 -1.99 -18.25
N LYS A 71 0.91 -1.36 -18.60
CA LYS A 71 1.48 -1.38 -19.96
C LYS A 71 1.90 -2.78 -20.44
N ARG A 72 2.01 -3.76 -19.54
CA ARG A 72 2.37 -5.15 -19.89
C ARG A 72 1.09 -5.99 -19.97
N PRO A 73 0.91 -6.83 -21.01
CA PRO A 73 -0.21 -7.75 -21.06
C PRO A 73 -0.26 -8.58 -19.77
N THR A 74 -1.45 -8.67 -19.19
CA THR A 74 -1.67 -9.37 -17.93
C THR A 74 -1.33 -10.84 -18.11
N LYS A 75 -0.40 -11.36 -17.31
CA LYS A 75 -0.15 -12.80 -17.25
C LYS A 75 -1.43 -13.48 -16.77
N VAL A 76 -1.92 -14.47 -17.51
CA VAL A 76 -3.09 -15.25 -17.10
C VAL A 76 -2.61 -16.31 -16.09
N PRO A 77 -3.11 -16.33 -14.85
CA PRO A 77 -2.77 -17.37 -13.90
C PRO A 77 -3.44 -18.68 -14.32
N THR A 78 -2.64 -19.72 -14.55
CA THR A 78 -3.10 -21.06 -14.90
C THR A 78 -2.42 -22.09 -13.99
N THR A 79 -3.17 -23.10 -13.55
CA THR A 79 -2.63 -24.21 -12.76
C THR A 79 -2.11 -25.29 -13.70
N ILE A 80 -0.79 -25.51 -13.71
CA ILE A 80 -0.11 -26.57 -14.47
C ILE A 80 0.54 -27.53 -13.46
N ARG A 81 0.40 -28.84 -13.69
CA ARG A 81 1.11 -29.86 -12.91
C ARG A 81 2.44 -30.17 -13.58
N PHE A 82 3.50 -30.19 -12.79
CA PHE A 82 4.84 -30.62 -13.20
C PHE A 82 5.20 -31.88 -12.43
N ASP A 83 6.03 -32.73 -13.04
CA ASP A 83 6.69 -33.81 -12.33
C ASP A 83 7.61 -33.25 -11.23
N PRO A 84 7.78 -33.98 -10.11
CA PRO A 84 8.48 -33.47 -8.93
C PRO A 84 9.96 -33.15 -9.20
N ASP A 85 10.63 -33.98 -9.99
CA ASP A 85 12.03 -33.80 -10.41
C ASP A 85 12.24 -32.53 -11.24
N VAL A 86 11.31 -32.24 -12.16
CA VAL A 86 11.31 -31.02 -12.98
C VAL A 86 11.09 -29.80 -12.09
N LEU A 87 10.13 -29.86 -11.16
CA LEU A 87 9.85 -28.75 -10.26
C LEU A 87 11.04 -28.43 -9.35
N ASP A 88 11.71 -29.46 -8.85
CA ASP A 88 12.90 -29.31 -8.00
C ASP A 88 14.07 -28.71 -8.77
N GLY A 89 14.32 -29.19 -9.99
CA GLY A 89 15.33 -28.60 -10.89
C GLY A 89 15.06 -27.12 -11.17
N LEU A 90 13.79 -26.76 -11.42
CA LEU A 90 13.39 -25.38 -11.65
C LEU A 90 13.55 -24.51 -10.39
N ARG A 91 13.14 -24.99 -9.22
CA ARG A 91 13.30 -24.25 -7.95
C ARG A 91 14.76 -24.05 -7.57
N ALA A 92 15.62 -25.05 -7.83
CA ALA A 92 17.05 -24.97 -7.61
C ALA A 92 17.71 -23.83 -8.39
N THR A 93 17.10 -23.37 -9.49
CA THR A 93 17.62 -22.25 -10.25
C THR A 93 17.53 -20.90 -9.50
N GLY A 94 16.75 -20.80 -8.40
CA GLY A 94 16.68 -19.64 -7.51
C GLY A 94 15.46 -18.72 -7.73
N ASN A 95 15.51 -17.51 -7.16
CA ASN A 95 14.41 -16.54 -7.27
C ASN A 95 14.07 -16.24 -8.75
N GLY A 96 12.79 -16.08 -9.06
CA GLY A 96 12.33 -15.86 -10.43
C GLY A 96 12.34 -17.09 -11.34
N TRP A 97 12.44 -18.32 -10.80
CA TRP A 97 12.34 -19.55 -11.60
C TRP A 97 11.08 -19.62 -12.46
N GLN A 98 9.93 -19.14 -11.97
CA GLN A 98 8.69 -19.07 -12.78
C GLN A 98 8.82 -18.17 -14.02
N THR A 99 9.56 -17.06 -13.91
CA THR A 99 9.82 -16.17 -15.05
C THR A 99 10.68 -16.87 -16.10
N ARG A 100 11.71 -17.62 -15.66
CA ARG A 100 12.55 -18.43 -16.56
C ARG A 100 11.79 -19.56 -17.23
N VAL A 101 10.88 -20.24 -16.52
CA VAL A 101 9.99 -21.25 -17.12
C VAL A 101 9.14 -20.63 -18.22
N ASN A 102 8.55 -19.46 -17.97
CA ASN A 102 7.78 -18.73 -18.98
C ASN A 102 8.62 -18.28 -20.18
N GLU A 103 9.89 -17.94 -19.99
CA GLU A 103 10.82 -17.61 -21.07
C GLU A 103 11.21 -18.85 -21.89
N ALA A 104 11.53 -19.96 -21.23
CA ALA A 104 11.81 -21.24 -21.87
C ALA A 104 10.62 -21.73 -22.72
N MET A 105 9.39 -21.61 -22.21
CA MET A 105 8.19 -21.94 -22.99
C MET A 105 7.99 -21.03 -24.21
N ARG A 106 8.35 -19.74 -24.12
CA ARG A 106 8.29 -18.83 -25.27
C ARG A 106 9.31 -19.21 -26.34
N GLU A 107 10.52 -19.57 -25.94
CA GLU A 107 11.55 -20.02 -26.88
C GLU A 107 11.19 -21.37 -27.51
N TRP A 108 10.64 -22.28 -26.72
CA TRP A 108 10.12 -23.55 -27.22
C TRP A 108 9.05 -23.34 -28.29
N LEU A 109 8.08 -22.43 -28.06
CA LEU A 109 7.06 -22.08 -29.04
C LEU A 109 7.61 -21.41 -30.30
N ARG A 110 8.71 -20.65 -30.20
CA ARG A 110 9.38 -20.04 -31.37
C ARG A 110 10.07 -21.09 -32.23
N THR A 111 10.66 -22.10 -31.61
CA THR A 111 11.44 -23.15 -32.28
C THR A 111 10.57 -24.31 -32.77
N HIS A 112 9.41 -24.52 -32.16
CA HIS A 112 8.45 -25.57 -32.49
C HIS A 112 7.10 -24.94 -32.87
N PRO A 113 6.99 -24.32 -34.06
CA PRO A 113 5.71 -23.84 -34.55
C PRO A 113 4.76 -25.04 -34.67
N LEU A 114 3.61 -24.94 -33.99
CA LEU A 114 2.52 -25.90 -34.15
C LEU A 114 2.05 -25.77 -35.61
N ALA A 115 2.23 -26.86 -36.37
CA ALA A 115 1.75 -26.98 -37.75
C ALA A 115 0.22 -26.90 -37.82
#